data_AF-A0A9E0HBU5-F1
#
_entry.id   AF-A0A9E0HBU5-F1
#
_cell.length_a   1.000
_cell.length_b   1.000
_cell.length_c   1.000
_cell.angle_alpha   90.00
_cell.angle_beta   90.00
_cell.angle_gamma   90.00
#
_symmetry.space_group_name_H-M   'P 1'
#
loop_
_entity.id
_entity.type
_entity.pdbx_description
1 polymer ?
#
loop_
_entity_poly.entity_id
_entity_poly.type
_entity_poly.pdbx_seq_one_letter_code
_entity_poly.pdbx_strand_id
1 'polypeptide(L)' 'MEKAFGTKPSLHHGGRGEFTIRVDDRIVFDKATRGGFPTDGEAVDAVRAVVAGG' A
#
# COMPACT_ATOMS: atom_id res chain seq x y z
N MET A 1 8.12 -3.11 -2.86
CA MET A 1 8.26 -1.67 -2.56
C MET A 1 9.68 -1.16 -2.74
N GLU A 2 10.68 -1.56 -1.94
CA GLU A 2 12.08 -1.09 -2.07
C GLU A 2 12.65 -1.26 -3.48
N LYS A 3 12.49 -2.44 -4.08
CA LYS A 3 12.94 -2.71 -5.46
C LYS A 3 12.19 -1.89 -6.52
N ALA A 4 10.94 -1.51 -6.25
CA ALA A 4 10.06 -0.88 -7.25
C ALA A 4 10.11 0.66 -7.19
N PHE A 5 10.35 1.23 -6.01
CA PHE A 5 10.29 2.68 -5.76
C PHE A 5 11.58 3.25 -5.14
N GLY A 6 12.62 2.43 -4.94
CA GLY A 6 13.87 2.87 -4.30
C GLY A 6 13.71 3.35 -2.85
N THR A 7 12.56 3.10 -2.23
CA THR A 7 12.16 3.64 -0.92
C THR A 7 11.84 2.51 0.04
N LYS A 8 12.33 2.63 1.27
CA LYS A 8 12.06 1.70 2.36
C LYS A 8 10.71 2.01 3.02
N PRO A 9 9.73 1.09 2.96
CA PRO A 9 8.47 1.29 3.66
C PRO A 9 8.67 1.20 5.17
N SER A 10 7.97 2.05 5.91
CA SER A 10 7.82 1.92 7.36
C SER A 10 6.66 0.97 7.69
N LEU A 11 6.87 0.07 8.64
CA LEU A 11 5.81 -0.78 9.20
C LEU A 11 5.19 -0.11 10.42
N HIS A 12 3.86 -0.03 10.43
CA HIS A 12 3.08 0.52 11.54
C HIS A 12 2.13 -0.57 12.05
N HIS A 13 2.06 -0.75 13.36
CA HIS A 13 1.13 -1.70 13.97
C HIS A 13 -0.27 -1.09 14.06
N GLY A 14 -1.20 -1.60 13.25
CA GLY A 14 -2.61 -1.24 13.27
C GLY A 14 -3.46 -2.12 14.18
N GLY A 15 -4.78 -2.03 14.02
CA GLY A 15 -5.75 -2.85 14.76
C GLY A 15 -5.68 -4.35 14.42
N ARG A 16 -6.46 -5.16 15.13
CA ARG A 16 -6.52 -6.61 14.91
C ARG A 16 -6.99 -6.93 13.49
N GLY A 17 -6.13 -7.56 12.70
CA GLY A 17 -6.43 -7.97 11.32
C GLY A 17 -6.33 -6.84 10.29
N GLU A 18 -5.89 -5.66 10.71
CA GLU A 18 -5.70 -4.51 9.82
C GLU A 18 -4.55 -4.77 8.84
N PHE A 19 -4.79 -4.42 7.59
CA PHE A 19 -3.75 -4.30 6.58
C PHE A 19 -4.13 -3.15 5.65
N THR A 20 -3.36 -2.07 5.74
CA THR A 20 -3.58 -0.85 4.96
C THR A 20 -2.24 -0.38 4.42
N ILE A 21 -2.20 -0.07 3.12
CA ILE A 21 -1.05 0.58 2.50
C ILE A 21 -1.38 2.05 2.35
N ARG A 22 -0.49 2.91 2.84
CA ARG A 22 -0.61 4.36 2.75
C ARG A 22 0.60 4.94 2.01
N VAL A 23 0.35 5.98 1.23
CA VAL A 23 1.37 6.83 0.61
C VAL A 23 1.04 8.24 1.06
N ASP A 24 1.93 8.86 1.83
CA ASP A 24 1.64 10.08 2.59
C ASP A 24 0.35 9.92 3.41
N ASP A 25 -0.58 10.87 3.35
CA ASP A 25 -1.89 10.83 4.03
C ASP A 25 -2.99 10.09 3.24
N ARG A 26 -2.64 9.40 2.15
CA ARG A 26 -3.61 8.73 1.27
C ARG A 26 -3.58 7.21 1.46
N ILE A 27 -4.75 6.62 1.69
CA ILE A 27 -4.92 5.16 1.66
C ILE A 27 -4.95 4.70 0.21
N VAL A 28 -3.97 3.86 -0.17
CA VAL A 28 -3.87 3.30 -1.53
C VAL A 28 -4.41 1.87 -1.61
N PHE A 29 -4.42 1.16 -0.48
CA PHE A 29 -5.01 -0.16 -0.38
C PHE A 29 -5.53 -0.39 1.03
N ASP A 30 -6.71 -1.01 1.16
CA ASP A 30 -7.27 -1.46 2.42
C ASP A 30 -7.85 -2.87 2.29
N LYS A 31 -7.36 -3.79 3.12
CA LYS A 31 -7.77 -5.20 3.09
C LYS A 31 -9.23 -5.40 3.48
N ALA A 32 -9.75 -4.62 4.42
CA ALA A 32 -11.13 -4.79 4.90
C ALA A 32 -12.14 -4.49 3.79
N THR A 33 -11.88 -3.46 2.97
CA THR A 33 -12.70 -3.12 1.79
C THR A 33 -12.51 -4.05 0.61
N ARG A 34 -11.28 -4.56 0.40
CA ARG A 34 -10.92 -5.42 -0.74
C ARG A 34 -11.20 -6.90 -0.51
N GLY A 35 -11.45 -7.30 0.73
CA GLY A 35 -11.73 -8.70 1.10
C GLY A 35 -10.51 -9.62 1.09
N GLY A 36 -9.28 -9.07 1.07
CA GLY A 36 -8.07 -9.87 0.94
C GLY A 36 -6.77 -9.06 0.94
N PHE A 37 -5.65 -9.76 0.93
CA PHE A 37 -4.34 -9.14 0.71
C PHE A 37 -4.11 -8.92 -0.78
N PRO A 38 -3.40 -7.85 -1.16
CA PRO A 38 -3.01 -7.66 -2.55
C PRO A 38 -1.88 -8.64 -2.91
N THR A 39 -1.81 -9.00 -4.18
CA THR A 39 -0.57 -9.53 -4.76
C THR A 39 0.51 -8.45 -4.81
N ASP A 40 1.77 -8.85 -4.98
CA ASP A 40 2.88 -7.91 -5.10
C ASP A 40 2.67 -6.91 -6.25
N GLY A 41 2.15 -7.39 -7.39
CA GLY A 41 1.85 -6.55 -8.56
C GLY A 41 0.78 -5.51 -8.26
N GLU A 42 -0.35 -5.93 -7.69
CA GLU A 42 -1.44 -5.03 -7.31
C GLU A 42 -0.99 -3.95 -6.32
N ALA A 43 -0.15 -4.32 -5.34
CA ALA A 43 0.39 -3.37 -4.38
C ALA A 43 1.29 -2.32 -5.06
N VAL A 44 2.14 -2.75 -6.00
CA VAL A 44 3.00 -1.83 -6.76
C VAL A 44 2.18 -0.93 -7.68
N ASP A 45 1.21 -1.47 -8.42
CA ASP A 45 0.38 -0.68 -9.33
C ASP A 45 -0.48 0.34 -8.59
N ALA A 46 -1.04 -0.02 -7.44
CA ALA A 46 -1.81 0.89 -6.60
C ALA A 46 -0.97 2.07 -6.09
N VAL A 47 0.26 1.82 -5.65
CA VAL A 47 1.20 2.88 -5.24
C VAL A 47 1.62 3.73 -6.44
N ARG A 48 1.93 3.10 -7.58
CA ARG A 48 2.35 3.78 -8.81
C ARG A 48 1.27 4.73 -9.32
N ALA A 49 0.00 4.32 -9.28
CA ALA A 49 -1.12 5.16 -9.68
C ALA A 49 -1.22 6.45 -8.85
N VAL A 50 -0.92 6.39 -7.55
CA VAL A 50 -0.95 7.56 -6.66
C VAL A 50 0.27 8.46 -6.84
N VAL A 51 1.45 7.86 -7.04
CA VAL A 51 2.71 8.62 -7.22
C VAL A 51 2.79 9.30 -8.59
N ALA A 52 2.33 8.64 -9.67
CA ALA A 52 2.40 9.18 -11.02
C ALA A 52 1.28 10.19 -11.35
N GLY A 53 0.21 10.21 -10.56
CA GLY A 53 -0.89 11.17 -10.68
C GLY A 53 -0.72 12.44 -9.85
N GLY A 54 0.46 12.66 -9.26
CA GLY A 54 0.82 13.82 -8.43
C GLY A 54 1.75 14.79 -9.15
#